data_AF-A0A8H3D3Q1-F1
#
_entry.id   AF-A0A8H3D3Q1-F1
#
_cell.length_a   1.000
_cell.length_b   1.000
_cell.length_c   1.000
_cell.angle_alpha   90.00
_cell.angle_beta   90.00
_cell.angle_gamma   90.00
#
_symmetry.space_group_name_H-M   'P 1'
#
loop_
_entity.id
_entity.type
_entity.pdbx_description
1 polymer ?
#
loop_
_entity_poly.entity_id
_entity_poly.type
_entity_poly.pdbx_seq_one_letter_code
_entity_poly.pdbx_strand_id
1 'polypeptide(L)'
;MLFPRAALSILAFSPFLGALASSRTGVELERRQDASSMAAVFSNAQSKIDGLLPADTQPINDPELALTTMSQIFDFTNIVTASMDTFNEGDENLLIDLDGKKVDDVQMAEKVVQLWQSVGRAASLVKDSGSGSVATMIQVTALNIELCTDDISRIAQGVAKLPNVLEAAKTNQELMTGIVNSMLGPEFDLD
;
A
#
# COMPACT_ATOMS: atom_id res chain seq x y z
N MET A 1 -14.43 -5.42 -18.43
CA MET A 1 -13.71 -4.15 -18.15
C MET A 1 -14.45 -3.41 -17.04
N LEU A 2 -14.12 -3.67 -15.76
CA LEU A 2 -14.77 -3.05 -14.58
C LEU A 2 -14.05 -1.77 -14.08
N PHE A 3 -12.90 -1.45 -14.65
CA PHE A 3 -12.04 -0.32 -14.23
C PHE A 3 -12.58 1.11 -14.43
N PRO A 4 -13.58 1.44 -15.28
CA PRO A 4 -14.00 2.84 -15.42
C PRO A 4 -14.86 3.34 -14.25
N ARG A 5 -15.55 2.46 -13.52
CA ARG A 5 -16.50 2.86 -12.47
C ARG A 5 -15.81 3.21 -11.14
N ALA A 6 -14.73 2.52 -10.79
CA ALA A 6 -13.93 2.86 -9.62
C ALA A 6 -13.21 4.21 -9.78
N ALA A 7 -12.66 4.49 -10.97
CA ALA A 7 -12.01 5.75 -11.29
C ALA A 7 -12.97 6.96 -11.22
N LEU A 8 -14.24 6.78 -11.65
CA LEU A 8 -15.24 7.84 -11.62
C LEU A 8 -15.75 8.15 -10.20
N SER A 9 -15.86 7.14 -9.32
CA SER A 9 -16.23 7.36 -7.91
C SER A 9 -15.12 8.06 -7.12
N ILE A 10 -13.85 7.81 -7.44
CA ILE A 10 -12.70 8.48 -6.82
C ILE A 10 -12.60 9.94 -7.29
N LEU A 11 -12.93 10.22 -8.56
CA LEU A 11 -13.00 11.60 -9.07
C LEU A 11 -14.11 12.44 -8.41
N ALA A 12 -15.18 11.81 -7.92
CA ALA A 12 -16.24 12.50 -7.16
C ALA A 12 -15.82 12.85 -5.72
N PHE A 13 -14.84 12.15 -5.14
CA PHE A 13 -14.27 12.44 -3.81
C PHE A 13 -13.04 13.37 -3.85
N SER A 14 -12.62 13.80 -5.04
CA SER A 14 -11.46 14.67 -5.25
C SER A 14 -11.46 15.99 -4.46
N PRO A 15 -12.60 16.66 -4.16
CA PRO A 15 -12.55 17.87 -3.34
C PRO A 15 -12.22 17.58 -1.86
N PHE A 16 -12.50 16.37 -1.37
CA PHE A 16 -12.27 15.99 0.03
C PHE A 16 -10.85 15.45 0.28
N LEU A 17 -10.17 14.93 -0.74
CA LEU A 17 -8.75 14.55 -0.64
C LEU A 17 -7.84 15.79 -0.59
N GLY A 18 -8.23 16.90 -1.24
CA GLY A 18 -7.51 18.19 -1.14
C GLY A 18 -7.62 18.86 0.23
N ALA A 19 -8.66 18.54 1.02
CA ALA A 19 -8.87 19.12 2.35
C ALA A 19 -8.12 18.36 3.47
N LEU A 20 -7.78 17.09 3.27
CA LEU A 20 -6.97 16.29 4.20
C LEU A 20 -5.45 16.49 4.00
N ALA A 21 -5.04 17.14 2.90
CA ALA A 21 -3.65 17.49 2.64
C ALA A 21 -3.08 18.56 3.60
N SER A 22 -3.92 19.20 4.42
CA SER A 22 -3.54 20.40 5.20
C SER A 22 -3.77 20.30 6.71
N SER A 23 -3.61 19.12 7.32
CA SER A 23 -3.28 19.09 8.75
C SER A 23 -2.54 17.81 9.15
N ARG A 24 -1.37 17.96 9.78
CA ARG A 24 -0.46 16.92 10.30
C ARG A 24 0.27 16.02 9.30
N THR A 25 -0.32 15.57 8.19
CA THR A 25 0.37 14.66 7.26
C THR A 25 1.56 15.32 6.57
N GLY A 26 1.46 16.58 6.13
CA GLY A 26 2.57 17.31 5.50
C GLY A 26 3.76 17.60 6.44
N VAL A 27 3.49 17.92 7.71
CA VAL A 27 4.53 18.15 8.73
C VAL A 27 5.23 16.84 9.14
N GLU A 28 4.49 15.72 9.10
CA GLU A 28 5.03 14.39 9.36
C GLU A 28 5.77 13.82 8.13
N LEU A 29 5.37 14.20 6.90
CA LEU A 29 6.07 13.90 5.65
C LEU A 29 7.40 14.66 5.57
N GLU A 30 7.42 15.96 5.90
CA GLU A 30 8.64 16.78 5.98
C GLU A 30 9.59 16.35 7.10
N ARG A 31 9.09 15.84 8.23
CA ARG A 31 9.94 15.20 9.26
C ARG A 31 10.44 13.81 8.88
N ARG A 32 9.78 13.14 7.92
CA ARG A 32 10.13 11.79 7.43
C ARG A 32 10.86 11.84 6.07
N GLN A 33 11.18 13.03 5.56
CA GLN A 33 11.98 13.27 4.35
C GLN A 33 13.45 12.80 4.46
N ASP A 34 13.87 12.21 5.58
CA ASP A 34 15.06 11.35 5.63
C ASP A 34 14.78 9.96 5.02
N ALA A 35 14.05 9.90 3.90
CA ALA A 35 13.97 8.70 3.09
C ALA A 35 15.31 8.54 2.36
N SER A 36 16.29 7.94 3.01
CA SER A 36 17.65 7.79 2.49
C SER A 36 17.74 6.91 1.25
N SER A 37 16.70 6.09 0.99
CA SER A 37 16.63 5.16 -0.13
C SER A 37 15.24 4.52 -0.28
N MET A 38 15.00 3.86 -1.41
CA MET A 38 13.84 3.00 -1.61
C MET A 38 13.85 1.80 -0.63
N ALA A 39 15.00 1.14 -0.48
CA ALA A 39 15.12 -0.02 0.43
C ALA A 39 14.70 0.30 1.86
N ALA A 40 15.15 1.45 2.38
CA ALA A 40 14.82 1.90 3.73
C ALA A 40 13.33 2.21 3.91
N VAL A 41 12.71 2.83 2.91
CA VAL A 41 11.27 3.13 2.92
C VAL A 41 10.44 1.84 3.01
N PHE A 42 10.75 0.85 2.17
CA PHE A 42 10.05 -0.44 2.17
C PHE A 42 10.23 -1.19 3.49
N SER A 43 11.45 -1.27 4.01
CA SER A 43 11.71 -1.96 5.28
C SER A 43 11.07 -1.25 6.47
N ASN A 44 11.06 0.07 6.50
CA ASN A 44 10.40 0.84 7.55
C ASN A 44 8.87 0.63 7.51
N ALA A 45 8.27 0.68 6.32
CA ALA A 45 6.84 0.46 6.16
C ALA A 45 6.44 -0.97 6.57
N GLN A 46 7.17 -1.98 6.08
CA GLN A 46 6.91 -3.38 6.41
C GLN A 46 7.06 -3.64 7.91
N SER A 47 8.11 -3.12 8.55
CA SER A 47 8.31 -3.25 9.99
C SER A 47 7.17 -2.63 10.80
N LYS A 48 6.67 -1.46 10.39
CA LYS A 48 5.54 -0.80 11.07
C LYS A 48 4.23 -1.56 10.89
N ILE A 49 3.96 -2.08 9.69
CA ILE A 49 2.77 -2.90 9.45
C ILE A 49 2.83 -4.20 10.26
N ASP A 50 3.99 -4.87 10.29
CA ASP A 50 4.16 -6.11 11.06
C ASP A 50 4.08 -5.87 12.57
N GLY A 51 4.53 -4.70 13.05
CA GLY A 51 4.36 -4.28 14.45
C GLY A 51 2.90 -4.01 14.81
N LEU A 52 2.08 -3.55 13.87
CA LEU A 52 0.63 -3.42 14.06
C LEU A 52 -0.09 -4.76 14.01
N LEU A 53 0.36 -5.66 13.15
CA LEU A 53 -0.32 -6.92 12.83
C LEU A 53 0.64 -8.10 12.92
N PRO A 54 0.97 -8.58 14.14
CA PRO A 54 1.74 -9.80 14.33
C PRO A 54 1.16 -11.01 13.58
N ALA A 55 1.99 -12.02 13.31
CA ALA A 55 1.59 -13.19 12.52
C ALA A 55 0.39 -13.98 13.09
N ASP A 56 0.15 -13.91 14.40
CA ASP A 56 -0.92 -14.58 15.14
C ASP A 56 -2.18 -13.71 15.37
N THR A 57 -2.22 -12.52 14.75
CA THR A 57 -3.36 -11.61 14.84
C THR A 57 -4.66 -12.29 14.39
N GLN A 58 -5.67 -12.24 15.25
CA GLN A 58 -7.00 -12.77 14.94
C GLN A 58 -7.77 -11.84 14.00
N PRO A 59 -8.74 -12.36 13.23
CA PRO A 59 -9.64 -11.52 12.43
C PRO A 59 -10.30 -10.41 13.24
N ILE A 60 -10.43 -9.23 12.63
CA ILE A 60 -10.96 -8.00 13.22
C ILE A 60 -12.36 -7.78 12.67
N ASN A 61 -13.36 -8.20 13.46
CA ASN A 61 -14.78 -8.09 13.09
C ASN A 61 -15.41 -6.79 13.60
N ASP A 62 -14.78 -6.12 14.56
CA ASP A 62 -15.24 -4.82 15.07
C ASP A 62 -15.01 -3.73 14.00
N PRO A 63 -16.05 -3.04 13.52
CA PRO A 63 -15.91 -2.07 12.43
C PRO A 63 -15.01 -0.87 12.74
N GLU A 64 -14.99 -0.40 14.00
CA GLU A 64 -14.19 0.76 14.39
C GLU A 64 -12.70 0.41 14.48
N LEU A 65 -12.38 -0.76 15.04
CA LEU A 65 -11.02 -1.30 15.09
C LEU A 65 -10.51 -1.68 13.70
N ALA A 66 -11.38 -2.24 12.85
CA ALA A 66 -11.05 -2.55 11.46
C ALA A 66 -10.72 -1.28 10.66
N LEU A 67 -11.52 -0.22 10.84
CA LEU A 67 -11.29 1.07 10.20
C LEU A 67 -9.99 1.71 10.69
N THR A 68 -9.76 1.69 12.00
CA THR A 68 -8.53 2.24 12.60
C THR A 68 -7.29 1.52 12.07
N THR A 69 -7.35 0.18 12.05
CA THR A 69 -6.28 -0.66 11.49
C THR A 69 -6.01 -0.31 10.04
N MET A 70 -7.03 -0.34 9.17
CA MET A 70 -6.84 -0.05 7.75
C MET A 70 -6.44 1.39 7.49
N SER A 71 -6.84 2.36 8.33
CA SER A 71 -6.37 3.74 8.23
C SER A 71 -4.86 3.84 8.44
N GLN A 72 -4.30 3.11 9.39
CA GLN A 72 -2.85 3.12 9.62
C GLN A 72 -2.08 2.42 8.49
N ILE A 73 -2.63 1.33 7.94
CA ILE A 73 -2.06 0.65 6.77
C ILE A 73 -2.08 1.58 5.54
N PHE A 74 -3.19 2.28 5.32
CA PHE A 74 -3.31 3.29 4.28
C PHE A 74 -2.27 4.40 4.46
N ASP A 75 -2.07 4.92 5.67
CA ASP A 75 -1.05 5.93 5.95
C ASP A 75 0.35 5.45 5.56
N PHE A 76 0.70 4.19 5.86
CA PHE A 76 2.00 3.64 5.47
C PHE A 76 2.14 3.45 3.96
N THR A 77 1.09 2.98 3.27
CA THR A 77 1.16 2.84 1.81
C THR A 77 1.25 4.20 1.11
N ASN A 78 0.54 5.23 1.61
CA ASN A 78 0.70 6.60 1.12
C ASN A 78 2.13 7.11 1.27
N ILE A 79 2.76 6.86 2.43
CA ILE A 79 4.14 7.28 2.67
C ILE A 79 5.07 6.60 1.67
N VAL A 80 4.88 5.31 1.42
CA VAL A 80 5.70 4.57 0.44
C VAL A 80 5.53 5.19 -0.95
N THR A 81 4.30 5.34 -1.43
CA THR A 81 4.02 5.94 -2.74
C THR A 81 4.58 7.36 -2.85
N ALA A 82 4.31 8.23 -1.88
CA ALA A 82 4.83 9.60 -1.89
C ALA A 82 6.35 9.67 -1.80
N SER A 83 7.01 8.70 -1.15
CA SER A 83 8.48 8.64 -1.14
C SER A 83 9.03 8.23 -2.50
N MET A 84 8.35 7.34 -3.23
CA MET A 84 8.80 6.91 -4.56
C MET A 84 8.82 8.06 -5.57
N ASP A 85 7.91 9.02 -5.44
CA ASP A 85 7.90 10.26 -6.24
C ASP A 85 9.17 11.10 -6.06
N THR A 86 9.88 10.94 -4.93
CA THR A 86 11.10 11.72 -4.65
C THR A 86 12.36 11.10 -5.25
N PHE A 87 12.34 9.80 -5.56
CA PHE A 87 13.48 9.08 -6.11
C PHE A 87 13.52 9.18 -7.65
N ASN A 88 14.74 9.15 -8.18
CA ASN A 88 15.01 9.16 -9.61
C ASN A 88 15.76 7.91 -10.05
N GLU A 89 15.60 7.57 -11.33
CA GLU A 89 16.41 6.53 -11.95
C GLU A 89 17.90 6.94 -11.89
N GLY A 90 18.76 6.00 -11.47
CA GLY A 90 20.20 6.24 -11.37
C GLY A 90 20.66 6.79 -10.01
N ASP A 91 19.76 7.01 -9.05
CA ASP A 91 20.13 7.37 -7.68
C ASP A 91 21.02 6.28 -7.05
N GLU A 92 22.27 6.62 -6.74
CA GLU A 92 23.28 5.65 -6.27
C GLU A 92 22.92 4.98 -4.93
N ASN A 93 22.09 5.67 -4.14
CA ASN A 93 21.70 5.24 -2.80
C ASN A 93 20.35 4.52 -2.76
N LEU A 94 19.68 4.34 -3.90
CA LEU A 94 18.32 3.76 -3.97
C LEU A 94 18.20 2.41 -3.23
N LEU A 95 19.28 1.63 -3.23
CA LEU A 95 19.33 0.28 -2.68
C LEU A 95 20.12 0.20 -1.36
N ILE A 96 20.17 1.25 -0.55
CA ILE A 96 20.84 1.23 0.77
C ILE A 96 19.81 1.06 1.87
N ASP A 97 19.80 -0.05 2.60
CA ASP A 97 18.82 -0.31 3.66
C ASP A 97 19.07 0.54 4.93
N LEU A 98 18.16 0.44 5.91
CA LEU A 98 18.21 1.15 7.20
C LEU A 98 19.50 0.87 8.00
N ASP A 99 20.11 -0.30 7.81
CA ASP A 99 21.38 -0.67 8.45
C ASP A 99 22.63 -0.17 7.67
N GLY A 100 22.41 0.59 6.60
CA GLY A 100 23.45 1.11 5.72
C GLY A 100 24.00 0.09 4.73
N LYS A 101 23.47 -1.14 4.68
CA LYS A 101 23.92 -2.14 3.71
C LYS A 101 23.28 -1.91 2.36
N LYS A 102 24.10 -2.00 1.32
CA LYS A 102 23.62 -2.08 -0.05
C LYS A 102 22.96 -3.44 -0.28
N VAL A 103 21.72 -3.42 -0.76
CA VAL A 103 20.98 -4.59 -1.21
C VAL A 103 21.06 -4.69 -2.74
N ASP A 104 20.94 -5.89 -3.27
CA ASP A 104 20.79 -6.11 -4.71
C ASP A 104 19.31 -6.08 -5.14
N ASP A 105 19.05 -6.17 -6.44
CA ASP A 105 17.69 -6.13 -6.99
C ASP A 105 16.80 -7.27 -6.47
N VAL A 106 17.38 -8.45 -6.19
CA VAL A 106 16.65 -9.62 -5.69
C VAL A 106 16.22 -9.38 -4.25
N GLN A 107 17.14 -8.90 -3.41
CA GLN A 107 16.86 -8.53 -2.03
C GLN A 107 15.89 -7.36 -1.93
N MET A 108 15.96 -6.39 -2.84
CA MET A 108 14.98 -5.32 -2.92
C MET A 108 13.59 -5.85 -3.33
N ALA A 109 13.53 -6.76 -4.31
CA ALA A 109 12.28 -7.41 -4.70
C ALA A 109 11.65 -8.19 -3.54
N GLU A 110 12.45 -8.87 -2.72
CA GLU A 110 11.94 -9.54 -1.51
C GLU A 110 11.28 -8.54 -0.55
N LYS A 111 11.86 -7.35 -0.34
CA LYS A 111 11.26 -6.30 0.50
C LYS A 111 9.95 -5.78 -0.07
N VAL A 112 9.88 -5.59 -1.39
CA VAL A 112 8.66 -5.18 -2.10
C VAL A 112 7.56 -6.23 -1.89
N VAL A 113 7.88 -7.50 -2.13
CA VAL A 113 6.95 -8.62 -1.97
C VAL A 113 6.46 -8.74 -0.52
N GLN A 114 7.38 -8.65 0.46
CA GLN A 114 7.04 -8.71 1.88
C GLN A 114 6.09 -7.58 2.30
N LEU A 115 6.36 -6.34 1.87
CA LEU A 115 5.48 -5.21 2.16
C LEU A 115 4.07 -5.48 1.63
N TRP A 116 3.93 -5.86 0.37
CA TRP A 116 2.63 -6.10 -0.22
C TRP A 116 1.90 -7.28 0.43
N GLN A 117 2.61 -8.35 0.79
CA GLN A 117 2.04 -9.46 1.56
C GLN A 117 1.51 -9.01 2.93
N SER A 118 2.24 -8.15 3.64
CA SER A 118 1.79 -7.60 4.92
C SER A 118 0.54 -6.73 4.75
N VAL A 119 0.44 -5.96 3.66
CA VAL A 119 -0.77 -5.18 3.34
C VAL A 119 -1.94 -6.11 3.00
N GLY A 120 -1.74 -7.15 2.18
CA GLY A 120 -2.77 -8.14 1.86
C GLY A 120 -3.27 -8.91 3.08
N ARG A 121 -2.37 -9.23 4.02
CA ARG A 121 -2.71 -9.81 5.33
C ARG A 121 -3.62 -8.86 6.10
N ALA A 122 -3.30 -7.57 6.17
CA ALA A 122 -4.11 -6.58 6.84
C ALA A 122 -5.53 -6.50 6.29
N ALA A 123 -5.68 -6.41 4.97
CA ALA A 123 -6.98 -6.42 4.31
C ALA A 123 -7.77 -7.71 4.63
N SER A 124 -7.08 -8.85 4.64
CA SER A 124 -7.71 -10.15 4.94
C SER A 124 -8.23 -10.25 6.38
N LEU A 125 -7.55 -9.62 7.34
CA LEU A 125 -7.96 -9.62 8.74
C LEU A 125 -9.25 -8.83 8.97
N VAL A 126 -9.53 -7.81 8.16
CA VAL A 126 -10.68 -6.92 8.35
C VAL A 126 -11.89 -7.25 7.46
N LYS A 127 -11.78 -8.28 6.61
CA LYS A 127 -12.80 -8.62 5.61
C LYS A 127 -14.18 -8.89 6.22
N ASP A 128 -14.22 -9.45 7.43
CA ASP A 128 -15.48 -9.86 8.08
C ASP A 128 -16.11 -8.71 8.91
N SER A 129 -15.53 -7.50 8.87
CA SER A 129 -16.06 -6.31 9.56
C SER A 129 -17.35 -5.75 8.93
N GLY A 130 -17.64 -6.08 7.67
CA GLY A 130 -18.86 -5.63 6.97
C GLY A 130 -18.98 -4.10 6.80
N SER A 131 -17.89 -3.35 6.92
CA SER A 131 -17.90 -1.88 6.87
C SER A 131 -17.58 -1.35 5.48
N GLY A 132 -18.50 -0.57 4.89
CA GLY A 132 -18.26 0.11 3.60
C GLY A 132 -17.11 1.13 3.64
N SER A 133 -16.84 1.73 4.82
CA SER A 133 -15.67 2.60 5.01
C SER A 133 -14.37 1.81 4.96
N VAL A 134 -14.34 0.62 5.58
CA VAL A 134 -13.19 -0.29 5.51
C VAL A 134 -12.97 -0.76 4.08
N ALA A 135 -14.04 -1.15 3.37
CA ALA A 135 -13.96 -1.53 1.96
C ALA A 135 -13.37 -0.41 1.08
N THR A 136 -13.78 0.85 1.32
CA THR A 136 -13.20 2.02 0.63
C THR A 136 -11.70 2.15 0.91
N MET A 137 -11.28 2.00 2.16
CA MET A 137 -9.85 2.08 2.52
C MET A 137 -9.03 0.96 1.87
N ILE A 138 -9.59 -0.25 1.75
CA ILE A 138 -8.95 -1.36 1.03
C ILE A 138 -8.79 -1.02 -0.46
N GLN A 139 -9.83 -0.45 -1.10
CA GLN A 139 -9.74 -0.03 -2.51
C GLN A 139 -8.65 1.02 -2.73
N VAL A 140 -8.58 2.05 -1.87
CA VAL A 140 -7.55 3.09 -2.00
C VAL A 140 -6.16 2.53 -1.73
N THR A 141 -6.03 1.60 -0.78
CA THR A 141 -4.77 0.89 -0.53
C THR A 141 -4.32 0.06 -1.74
N ALA A 142 -5.25 -0.59 -2.43
CA ALA A 142 -4.96 -1.32 -3.67
C ALA A 142 -4.42 -0.39 -4.77
N LEU A 143 -5.00 0.81 -4.91
CA LEU A 143 -4.52 1.82 -5.85
C LEU A 143 -3.10 2.29 -5.50
N ASN A 144 -2.78 2.49 -4.23
CA ASN A 144 -1.41 2.85 -3.81
C ASN A 144 -0.39 1.77 -4.19
N ILE A 145 -0.73 0.49 -4.10
CA ILE A 145 0.13 -0.62 -4.56
C ILE A 145 0.34 -0.54 -6.07
N GLU A 146 -0.70 -0.25 -6.85
CA GLU A 146 -0.60 -0.10 -8.30
C GLU A 146 0.33 1.06 -8.68
N LEU A 147 0.09 2.25 -8.12
CA LEU A 147 0.94 3.43 -8.34
C LEU A 147 2.38 3.18 -7.92
N CYS A 148 2.59 2.54 -6.77
CA CYS A 148 3.92 2.19 -6.30
C CYS A 148 4.62 1.19 -7.25
N THR A 149 3.89 0.25 -7.85
CA THR A 149 4.44 -0.69 -8.84
C THR A 149 4.92 0.03 -10.11
N ASP A 150 4.15 1.01 -10.56
CA ASP A 150 4.52 1.87 -11.69
C ASP A 150 5.76 2.71 -11.37
N ASP A 151 5.84 3.25 -10.15
CA ASP A 151 7.02 3.98 -9.69
C ASP A 151 8.27 3.12 -9.60
N ILE A 152 8.17 1.91 -9.07
CA ILE A 152 9.28 0.94 -9.05
C ILE A 152 9.76 0.67 -10.48
N SER A 153 8.83 0.56 -11.43
CA SER A 153 9.16 0.37 -12.85
C SER A 153 9.90 1.56 -13.45
N ARG A 154 9.65 2.77 -12.94
CA ARG A 154 10.36 4.00 -13.33
C ARG A 154 11.76 4.08 -12.72
N ILE A 155 11.90 3.87 -11.40
CA ILE A 155 13.15 4.18 -10.66
C ILE A 155 14.09 2.99 -10.48
N ALA A 156 13.56 1.75 -10.53
CA ALA A 156 14.26 0.52 -10.20
C ALA A 156 13.93 -0.61 -11.19
N GLN A 157 14.17 -0.38 -12.49
CA GLN A 157 13.78 -1.32 -13.55
C GLN A 157 14.28 -2.76 -13.35
N GLY A 158 15.45 -2.94 -12.73
CA GLY A 158 15.98 -4.27 -12.40
C GLY A 158 15.08 -5.04 -11.45
N VAL A 159 14.57 -4.36 -10.42
CA VAL A 159 13.60 -4.88 -9.44
C VAL A 159 12.24 -5.14 -10.09
N ALA A 160 11.73 -4.18 -10.86
CA ALA A 160 10.40 -4.24 -11.47
C ALA A 160 10.21 -5.43 -12.43
N LYS A 161 11.29 -5.86 -13.09
CA LYS A 161 11.27 -6.97 -14.06
C LYS A 161 11.30 -8.35 -13.39
N LEU A 162 11.53 -8.42 -12.08
CA LEU A 162 11.59 -9.69 -11.38
C LEU A 162 10.18 -10.31 -11.27
N PRO A 163 9.99 -11.60 -11.63
CA PRO A 163 8.67 -12.22 -11.67
C PRO A 163 7.90 -12.20 -10.35
N ASN A 164 8.61 -12.32 -9.23
CA ASN A 164 8.01 -12.31 -7.90
C ASN A 164 7.36 -10.96 -7.55
N VAL A 165 7.93 -9.84 -8.03
CA VAL A 165 7.33 -8.51 -7.88
C VAL A 165 6.02 -8.45 -8.67
N LEU A 166 6.06 -8.78 -9.96
CA LEU A 166 4.85 -8.74 -10.80
C LEU A 166 3.74 -9.65 -10.26
N GLU A 167 4.08 -10.84 -9.79
CA GLU A 167 3.14 -11.79 -9.20
C GLU A 167 2.55 -11.27 -7.88
N ALA A 168 3.36 -10.68 -7.00
CA ALA A 168 2.90 -10.19 -5.71
C ALA A 168 1.97 -8.97 -5.83
N ALA A 169 2.25 -8.06 -6.76
CA ALA A 169 1.36 -6.93 -7.05
C ALA A 169 -0.01 -7.41 -7.53
N LYS A 170 -0.01 -8.30 -8.53
CA LYS A 170 -1.22 -8.91 -9.09
C LYS A 170 -2.03 -9.67 -8.03
N THR A 171 -1.36 -10.51 -7.25
CA THR A 171 -2.00 -11.30 -6.18
C THR A 171 -2.68 -10.41 -5.16
N ASN A 172 -2.06 -9.29 -4.78
CA ASN A 172 -2.66 -8.35 -3.83
C ASN A 172 -3.86 -7.61 -4.43
N GLN A 173 -3.80 -7.20 -5.69
CA GLN A 173 -4.94 -6.58 -6.37
C GLN A 173 -6.14 -7.54 -6.43
N GLU A 174 -5.92 -8.80 -6.81
CA GLU A 174 -6.97 -9.83 -6.86
C GLU A 174 -7.56 -10.09 -5.47
N LEU A 175 -6.71 -10.22 -4.45
CA LEU A 175 -7.11 -10.41 -3.06
C LEU A 175 -7.98 -9.26 -2.54
N MET A 176 -7.52 -8.02 -2.70
CA MET A 176 -8.23 -6.83 -2.21
C MET A 176 -9.56 -6.64 -2.93
N THR A 177 -9.60 -6.89 -4.24
CA THR A 177 -10.84 -6.86 -5.02
C THR A 177 -11.84 -7.90 -4.50
N GLY A 178 -11.38 -9.14 -4.27
CA GLY A 178 -12.21 -10.20 -3.72
C GLY A 178 -12.76 -9.87 -2.34
N ILE A 179 -11.95 -9.28 -1.46
CA ILE A 179 -12.37 -8.85 -0.13
C ILE A 179 -13.44 -7.77 -0.22
N VAL A 180 -13.21 -6.72 -1.01
CA VAL A 180 -14.17 -5.62 -1.18
C VAL A 180 -15.51 -6.13 -1.69
N ASN A 181 -15.52 -7.01 -2.69
CA ASN A 181 -16.75 -7.61 -3.21
C ASN A 181 -17.48 -8.42 -2.13
N SER A 182 -16.73 -9.16 -1.28
CA SER A 182 -17.32 -9.91 -0.16
C SER A 182 -17.90 -9.01 0.94
N MET A 183 -17.35 -7.81 1.15
CA MET A 183 -17.78 -6.87 2.18
C MET A 183 -19.04 -6.10 1.79
N LEU A 184 -19.18 -5.76 0.51
CA LEU A 184 -20.28 -4.94 0.00
C LEU A 184 -21.53 -5.74 -0.38
N GLY A 185 -21.44 -7.09 -0.37
CA GLY A 185 -22.53 -7.99 -0.69
C GLY A 185 -22.88 -8.02 -2.20
N PRO A 186 -23.74 -8.97 -2.63
CA PRO A 186 -24.11 -9.16 -4.04
C PRO A 186 -24.94 -8.01 -4.64
N GLU A 187 -25.34 -7.03 -3.85
CA GLU A 187 -26.08 -5.85 -4.31
C GLU A 187 -25.20 -4.89 -5.13
N PHE A 188 -23.88 -5.10 -5.12
CA PHE A 188 -22.90 -4.40 -5.95
C PHE A 188 -22.26 -5.29 -7.04
N ASP A 189 -22.72 -6.53 -7.23
CA ASP A 189 -22.40 -7.33 -8.41
C ASP A 189 -23.11 -6.71 -9.63
N LEU A 190 -22.44 -5.76 -10.26
CA LEU A 190 -22.86 -5.15 -11.52
C LEU A 190 -22.50 -6.09 -12.68
N ASP A 191 -23.33 -7.12 -12.88
CA ASP A 191 -23.54 -7.71 -14.21
C ASP A 191 -24.08 -6.67 -15.20
#